data_AF-A0A8K1QR84-F1
#
_entry.id   AF-A0A8K1QR84-F1
#
_cell.length_a   1.000
_cell.length_b   1.000
_cell.length_c   1.000
_cell.angle_alpha   90.00
_cell.angle_beta   90.00
_cell.angle_gamma   90.00
#
_symmetry.space_group_name_H-M   'P 1'
#
loop_
_entity.id
_entity.type
_entity.pdbx_description
1 polymer ?
#
loop_
_entity_poly.entity_id
_entity_poly.type
_entity_poly.pdbx_seq_one_letter_code
_entity_poly.pdbx_strand_id
1 'polypeptide(L)'
;MPKKKAFNPLLYLTSIVFLPWWISLSFNKSMESLVTNWWNAGQSEIVLNEIQEKNVLEKFIELEELFLLDEMIKEYPDTHIQKFRIGIHKETIQLVKMYNEGHIHTILHFSTNLISFAILSGYSILGNEELVLINSWVREFIYNLSDTIKAFSILLLTDLCIGFHSPHGWELIISSIYKDFGFSHNNQIISGLVSTFPVILDTILKYWIFRYLNRVSPSLVVIYHSMND
;
A
#
# COMPACT_ATOMS: atom_id res chain seq x y z
N MET A 1 40.37 -18.11 -18.85
CA MET A 1 38.98 -17.62 -18.80
C MET A 1 38.37 -18.04 -17.47
N PRO A 2 37.97 -17.09 -16.60
CA PRO A 2 37.32 -17.46 -15.34
C PRO A 2 35.97 -18.12 -15.65
N LYS A 3 35.73 -19.31 -15.08
CA LYS A 3 34.43 -19.99 -15.17
C LYS A 3 33.38 -19.06 -14.56
N LYS A 4 32.53 -18.43 -15.39
CA LYS A 4 31.36 -17.71 -14.89
C LYS A 4 30.54 -18.71 -14.06
N LYS A 5 30.36 -18.43 -12.77
CA LYS A 5 29.50 -19.23 -11.88
C LYS A 5 28.13 -19.36 -12.55
N ALA A 6 27.54 -20.56 -12.49
CA ALA A 6 26.19 -20.78 -12.99
C ALA A 6 25.23 -19.82 -12.29
N PHE A 7 24.68 -18.87 -13.05
CA PHE A 7 23.69 -17.93 -12.56
C PHE A 7 22.41 -18.71 -12.24
N ASN A 8 21.93 -18.61 -11.00
CA ASN A 8 20.70 -19.27 -10.59
C ASN A 8 19.57 -18.23 -10.55
N PRO A 9 18.72 -18.14 -11.59
CA PRO A 9 17.68 -17.11 -11.69
C PRO A 9 16.71 -17.15 -10.50
N LEU A 10 16.50 -18.33 -9.90
CA LEU A 10 15.70 -18.47 -8.68
C LEU A 10 16.30 -17.71 -7.50
N LEU A 11 17.63 -17.75 -7.31
CA LEU A 11 18.28 -17.02 -6.21
C LEU A 11 18.13 -15.50 -6.40
N TYR A 12 18.29 -15.02 -7.63
CA TYR A 12 18.12 -13.59 -7.92
C TYR A 12 16.68 -13.12 -7.71
N LEU A 13 15.69 -13.91 -8.15
CA LEU A 13 14.26 -13.63 -7.88
C LEU A 13 13.97 -13.59 -6.39
N THR A 14 14.49 -14.56 -5.62
CA THR A 14 14.33 -14.53 -4.16
C THR A 14 15.00 -13.29 -3.54
N SER A 15 16.19 -12.91 -4.02
CA SER A 15 16.85 -11.70 -3.54
C SER A 15 16.04 -10.44 -3.80
N ILE A 16 15.41 -10.28 -4.98
CA ILE A 16 14.54 -9.13 -5.28
C ILE A 16 13.35 -9.05 -4.32
N VAL A 17 12.70 -10.18 -4.02
CA VAL A 17 11.52 -10.20 -3.15
C VAL A 17 11.88 -9.90 -1.69
N PHE A 18 13.00 -10.42 -1.21
CA PHE A 18 13.40 -10.28 0.19
C PHE A 18 14.21 -9.00 0.47
N LEU A 19 14.86 -8.39 -0.54
CA LEU A 19 15.67 -7.18 -0.36
C LEU A 19 14.91 -6.05 0.34
N PRO A 20 13.68 -5.69 -0.09
CA PRO A 20 12.92 -4.61 0.52
C PRO A 20 12.65 -4.84 2.01
N TRP A 21 12.39 -6.09 2.38
CA TRP A 21 12.14 -6.46 3.76
C TRP A 21 13.40 -6.33 4.63
N TRP A 22 14.55 -6.79 4.11
CA TRP A 22 15.84 -6.61 4.78
C TRP A 22 16.25 -5.15 4.94
N ILE A 23 15.97 -4.32 3.92
CA ILE A 23 16.19 -2.87 3.98
C ILE A 23 15.29 -2.25 5.04
N SER A 24 14.00 -2.56 5.03
CA SER A 24 13.06 -2.04 6.02
C SER A 24 13.49 -2.41 7.44
N LEU A 25 13.84 -3.68 7.70
CA LEU A 25 14.31 -4.14 9.01
C LEU A 25 15.56 -3.40 9.50
N SER A 26 16.51 -3.16 8.60
CA SER A 26 17.81 -2.56 8.95
C SER A 26 17.74 -1.05 9.12
N PHE A 27 16.95 -0.38 8.27
CA PHE A 27 16.88 1.08 8.23
C PHE A 27 15.84 1.66 9.20
N ASN A 28 14.80 0.91 9.59
CA ASN A 28 13.71 1.43 10.42
C ASN A 28 14.23 2.09 11.71
N LYS A 29 15.11 1.41 12.46
CA LYS A 29 15.65 1.92 13.72
C LYS A 29 16.55 3.17 13.56
N SER A 30 17.32 3.25 12.47
CA SER A 30 18.17 4.41 12.19
C SER A 30 17.34 5.60 11.70
N MET A 31 16.33 5.34 10.86
CA MET A 31 15.42 6.35 10.35
C MET A 31 14.53 6.92 11.45
N GLU A 32 14.11 6.10 12.41
CA GLU A 32 13.32 6.52 13.57
C GLU A 32 14.04 7.61 14.36
N SER A 33 15.32 7.40 14.66
CA SER A 33 16.11 8.41 15.36
C SER A 33 16.32 9.68 14.53
N LEU A 34 16.52 9.57 13.22
CA LEU A 34 16.71 10.74 12.34
C LEU A 34 15.43 11.56 12.18
N VAL A 35 14.31 10.89 11.89
CA VAL A 35 13.01 11.53 11.69
C VAL A 35 12.52 12.17 12.98
N THR A 36 12.67 11.49 14.13
CA THR A 36 12.30 12.08 15.43
C THR A 36 13.17 13.29 15.78
N ASN A 37 14.49 13.22 15.58
CA ASN A 37 15.39 14.35 15.82
C ASN A 37 15.10 15.53 14.89
N TRP A 38 14.85 15.26 13.61
CA TRP A 38 14.49 16.28 12.63
C TRP A 38 13.13 16.93 12.94
N TRP A 39 12.13 16.12 13.29
CA TRP A 39 10.82 16.59 13.69
C TRP A 39 10.87 17.48 14.94
N ASN A 40 11.67 17.08 15.94
CA ASN A 40 11.84 17.85 17.17
C ASN A 40 12.65 19.15 16.94
N ALA A 41 13.63 19.14 16.01
CA ALA A 41 14.41 20.32 15.66
C ALA A 41 13.64 21.30 14.74
N GLY A 42 12.68 20.78 13.97
CA GLY A 42 11.89 21.52 12.99
C GLY A 42 10.55 22.03 13.49
N GLN A 43 10.35 22.18 14.82
CA GLN A 43 9.13 22.78 15.39
C GLN A 43 8.93 24.24 14.96
N SER A 44 8.50 24.44 13.72
CA SER A 44 7.81 25.63 13.25
C SER A 44 6.57 25.14 12.51
N GLU A 45 5.41 25.27 13.16
CA GLU A 45 4.08 25.19 12.57
C GLU A 45 3.89 24.05 11.55
N ILE A 46 3.58 22.86 12.05
CA ILE A 46 3.17 21.73 11.22
C ILE A 46 1.90 22.16 10.48
N VAL A 47 2.03 22.45 9.19
CA VAL A 47 0.92 22.70 8.28
C VAL A 47 0.14 21.39 8.16
N LEU A 48 -0.85 21.22 9.03
CA LEU A 48 -1.87 20.20 8.87
C LEU A 48 -2.64 20.50 7.59
N ASN A 49 -2.90 19.48 6.79
CA ASN A 49 -3.93 19.61 5.75
C ASN A 49 -5.27 19.91 6.45
N GLU A 50 -6.14 20.77 5.92
CA GLU A 50 -7.40 21.19 6.57
C GLU A 50 -8.25 19.98 7.03
N ILE A 51 -8.19 18.89 6.25
CA ILE A 51 -8.83 17.61 6.53
C ILE A 51 -8.28 16.94 7.81
N GLN A 52 -6.97 16.99 8.00
CA GLN A 52 -6.29 16.39 9.16
C GLN A 52 -6.57 17.19 10.44
N GLU A 53 -6.59 18.52 10.33
CA GLU A 53 -6.96 19.41 11.44
C GLU A 53 -8.40 19.14 11.90
N LYS A 54 -9.33 18.98 10.96
CA LYS A 54 -10.73 18.64 11.28
C LYS A 54 -10.86 17.30 12.03
N ASN A 55 -10.12 16.27 11.61
CA ASN A 55 -10.13 14.97 12.30
C ASN A 55 -9.55 15.05 13.72
N VAL A 56 -8.53 15.90 13.94
CA VAL A 56 -7.98 16.13 15.28
C VAL A 56 -8.98 16.87 16.16
N LEU A 57 -9.67 17.88 15.61
CA LEU A 57 -10.68 18.64 16.31
C LEU A 57 -11.89 17.77 16.70
N GLU A 58 -12.34 16.90 15.80
CA GLU A 58 -13.44 15.95 16.07
C GLU A 58 -13.08 14.98 17.21
N LYS A 59 -11.87 14.40 17.18
CA LYS A 59 -11.38 13.56 18.28
C LYS A 59 -11.24 14.32 19.60
N PHE A 60 -10.90 15.60 19.55
CA PHE A 60 -10.83 16.43 20.75
C PHE A 60 -12.22 16.66 21.36
N ILE A 61 -13.22 16.97 20.52
CA ILE A 61 -14.62 17.15 20.95
C ILE A 61 -15.17 15.84 21.54
N GLU A 62 -14.93 14.70 20.91
CA GLU A 62 -15.37 13.38 21.40
C GLU A 62 -14.78 13.08 22.80
N LEU A 63 -13.52 13.45 23.02
CA LEU A 63 -12.85 13.27 24.30
C LEU A 63 -13.40 14.21 25.38
N GLU A 64 -13.68 15.47 25.02
CA GLU A 64 -14.34 16.44 25.91
C GLU A 64 -15.75 15.96 26.31
N GLU A 65 -16.54 15.45 25.37
CA GLU A 65 -17.86 14.87 25.63
C GLU A 65 -17.80 13.66 26.57
N LEU A 66 -16.83 12.74 26.35
CA LEU A 66 -16.61 11.59 27.24
C LEU A 66 -16.27 12.02 28.67
N PHE A 67 -15.46 13.06 28.83
CA PHE A 67 -15.10 13.59 30.14
C PHE A 67 -16.27 14.27 30.85
N LEU A 68 -17.09 15.04 30.11
CA LEU A 68 -18.31 15.65 30.63
C LEU A 68 -19.31 14.58 31.11
N LEU A 69 -19.43 13.46 30.38
CA LEU A 69 -20.26 12.33 30.79
C LEU A 69 -19.74 11.65 32.08
N ASP A 70 -18.43 11.40 32.19
CA ASP A 70 -17.83 10.82 33.41
C ASP A 70 -18.01 11.74 34.63
N GLU A 71 -17.94 13.06 34.42
CA GLU A 71 -18.20 14.05 35.47
C GLU A 71 -19.68 14.08 35.89
N MET A 72 -20.62 14.01 34.94
CA MET A 72 -22.06 13.94 35.26
C MET A 72 -22.46 12.67 36.02
N ILE A 73 -21.70 11.58 35.86
CA ILE A 73 -21.91 10.33 36.60
C ILE A 73 -21.34 10.43 38.03
N LYS A 74 -20.36 11.31 38.30
CA LYS A 74 -19.76 11.50 39.63
C LYS A 74 -20.52 12.55 40.44
N GLU A 75 -21.24 12.09 41.46
CA GLU A 75 -22.25 12.82 42.22
C GLU A 75 -21.74 13.91 43.21
N TYR A 76 -20.56 14.56 43.03
CA TYR A 76 -20.09 15.60 43.98
C TYR A 76 -19.20 16.71 43.35
N PRO A 77 -19.51 18.03 43.46
CA PRO A 77 -18.93 19.04 42.57
C PRO A 77 -17.76 19.88 43.12
N ASP A 78 -17.57 19.96 44.45
CA ASP A 78 -16.95 21.17 45.03
C ASP A 78 -15.41 21.28 44.98
N THR A 79 -14.68 20.27 44.49
CA THR A 79 -13.21 20.35 44.26
C THR A 79 -12.79 19.91 42.86
N HIS A 80 -13.75 19.67 41.96
CA HIS A 80 -13.54 18.89 40.75
C HIS A 80 -13.11 19.74 39.54
N ILE A 81 -13.52 21.01 39.43
CA ILE A 81 -13.28 21.87 38.25
C ILE A 81 -11.79 22.08 37.93
N GLN A 82 -10.93 22.27 38.93
CA GLN A 82 -9.48 22.37 38.69
C GLN A 82 -8.88 21.01 38.27
N LYS A 83 -9.35 19.92 38.89
CA LYS A 83 -8.95 18.54 38.54
C LYS A 83 -9.42 18.15 37.14
N PHE A 84 -10.61 18.58 36.75
CA PHE A 84 -11.20 18.46 35.42
C PHE A 84 -10.34 19.17 34.39
N ARG A 85 -10.01 20.45 34.62
CA ARG A 85 -9.17 21.24 33.71
C ARG A 85 -7.76 20.66 33.58
N ILE A 86 -7.19 20.14 34.67
CA ILE A 86 -5.89 19.46 34.66
C ILE A 86 -5.97 18.10 33.94
N GLY A 87 -7.07 17.35 34.12
CA GLY A 87 -7.34 16.07 33.47
C GLY A 87 -7.45 16.21 31.96
N ILE A 88 -8.35 17.09 31.51
CA ILE A 88 -8.51 17.48 30.10
C ILE A 88 -7.17 17.93 29.52
N HIS A 89 -6.43 18.81 30.21
CA HIS A 89 -5.15 19.30 29.68
C HIS A 89 -4.10 18.20 29.55
N LYS A 90 -4.02 17.28 30.52
CA LYS A 90 -3.10 16.14 30.49
C LYS A 90 -3.43 15.17 29.36
N GLU A 91 -4.71 14.84 29.16
CA GLU A 91 -5.13 13.98 28.06
C GLU A 91 -5.00 14.65 26.70
N THR A 92 -5.26 15.96 26.61
CA THR A 92 -5.00 16.74 25.38
C THR A 92 -3.53 16.63 24.98
N ILE A 93 -2.61 16.79 25.94
CA ILE A 93 -1.18 16.62 25.72
C ILE A 93 -0.86 15.18 25.28
N GLN A 94 -1.50 14.17 25.87
CA GLN A 94 -1.32 12.78 25.45
C GLN A 94 -1.86 12.51 24.04
N LEU A 95 -3.00 13.08 23.67
CA LEU A 95 -3.61 12.92 22.36
C LEU A 95 -2.76 13.59 21.27
N VAL A 96 -2.27 14.81 21.53
CA VAL A 96 -1.31 15.49 20.64
C VAL A 96 -0.02 14.68 20.51
N LYS A 97 0.47 14.08 21.60
CA LYS A 97 1.67 13.23 21.58
C LYS A 97 1.46 11.97 20.74
N MET A 98 0.35 11.26 20.95
CA MET A 98 0.00 10.06 20.17
C MET A 98 -0.19 10.37 18.69
N TYR A 99 -0.81 11.51 18.38
CA TYR A 99 -0.98 11.97 17.01
C TYR A 99 0.38 12.25 16.35
N ASN A 100 1.24 13.04 17.01
CA ASN A 100 2.59 13.32 16.49
C ASN A 100 3.42 12.04 16.31
N GLU A 101 3.38 11.10 17.26
CA GLU A 101 4.04 9.80 17.12
C GLU A 101 3.51 9.00 15.91
N GLY A 102 2.18 8.98 15.72
CA GLY A 102 1.56 8.35 14.55
C GLY A 102 1.99 9.00 13.23
N HIS A 103 2.11 10.33 13.19
CA HIS A 103 2.60 11.07 12.02
C HIS A 103 4.06 10.78 11.72
N ILE A 104 4.93 10.80 12.73
CA ILE A 104 6.33 10.43 12.61
C ILE A 104 6.46 9.01 12.07
N HIS A 105 5.67 8.07 12.58
CA HIS A 105 5.67 6.68 12.12
C HIS A 105 5.22 6.56 10.65
N THR A 106 4.17 7.28 10.25
CA THR A 106 3.71 7.31 8.85
C THR A 106 4.78 7.87 7.91
N ILE A 107 5.41 9.00 8.29
CA ILE A 107 6.49 9.63 7.51
C ILE A 107 7.69 8.70 7.41
N LEU A 108 8.04 8.02 8.50
CA LEU A 108 9.12 7.05 8.54
C LEU A 108 8.84 5.88 7.59
N HIS A 109 7.65 5.31 7.67
CA HIS A 109 7.28 4.16 6.84
C HIS A 109 7.31 4.55 5.35
N PHE A 110 6.74 5.71 5.01
CA PHE A 110 6.79 6.25 3.66
C PHE A 110 8.23 6.47 3.17
N SER A 111 9.07 7.10 3.99
CA SER A 111 10.48 7.37 3.65
C SER A 111 11.29 6.08 3.47
N THR A 112 11.07 5.09 4.35
CA THR A 112 11.72 3.78 4.27
C THR A 112 11.31 3.05 2.99
N ASN A 113 10.03 3.10 2.62
CA ASN A 113 9.54 2.51 1.37
C ASN A 113 10.13 3.21 0.15
N LEU A 114 10.25 4.54 0.16
CA LEU A 114 10.87 5.31 -0.92
C LEU A 114 12.35 4.94 -1.12
N ILE A 115 13.12 4.84 -0.03
CA ILE A 115 14.53 4.45 -0.06
C ILE A 115 14.67 3.00 -0.56
N SER A 116 13.83 2.10 -0.06
CA SER A 116 13.79 0.71 -0.51
C SER A 116 13.52 0.60 -2.01
N PHE A 117 12.56 1.37 -2.52
CA PHE A 117 12.27 1.45 -3.95
C PHE A 117 13.47 1.99 -4.75
N ALA A 118 14.13 3.04 -4.25
CA ALA A 118 15.33 3.59 -4.89
C ALA A 118 16.47 2.56 -4.96
N ILE A 119 16.75 1.85 -3.87
CA ILE A 119 17.77 0.79 -3.82
C ILE A 119 17.42 -0.34 -4.78
N LEU A 120 16.17 -0.80 -4.78
CA LEU A 120 15.72 -1.89 -5.66
C LEU A 120 15.76 -1.49 -7.14
N SER A 121 15.41 -0.24 -7.46
CA SER A 121 15.53 0.31 -8.80
C SER A 121 16.99 0.40 -9.24
N GLY A 122 17.88 0.89 -8.38
CA GLY A 122 19.32 0.95 -8.64
C GLY A 122 19.93 -0.44 -8.84
N TYR A 123 19.54 -1.41 -8.00
CA TYR A 123 19.95 -2.81 -8.13
C TYR A 123 19.48 -3.43 -9.45
N SER A 124 18.25 -3.12 -9.87
CA SER A 124 17.69 -3.60 -11.14
C SER A 124 18.41 -2.99 -12.35
N ILE A 125 18.78 -1.71 -12.29
CA ILE A 125 19.53 -1.04 -13.38
C ILE A 125 20.96 -1.62 -13.49
N LEU A 126 21.65 -1.85 -12.37
CA LEU A 126 22.98 -2.44 -12.35
C LEU A 126 22.97 -3.93 -12.75
N GLY A 127 21.94 -4.67 -12.34
CA GLY A 127 21.74 -6.09 -12.60
C GLY A 127 21.12 -6.41 -13.97
N ASN A 128 21.24 -5.53 -14.96
CA ASN A 128 20.57 -5.68 -16.26
C ASN A 128 20.90 -7.02 -16.96
N GLU A 129 22.13 -7.52 -16.85
CA GLU A 129 22.49 -8.85 -17.40
C GLU A 129 21.65 -9.98 -16.78
N GLU A 130 21.42 -9.91 -15.48
CA GLU A 130 20.66 -10.91 -14.70
C GLU A 130 19.16 -10.83 -15.03
N LEU A 131 18.63 -9.62 -15.23
CA LEU A 131 17.27 -9.40 -15.70
C LEU A 131 17.04 -9.93 -17.12
N VAL A 132 18.02 -9.78 -18.02
CA VAL A 132 17.94 -10.34 -19.38
C VAL A 132 17.91 -11.87 -19.34
N LEU A 133 18.71 -12.50 -18.47
CA LEU A 133 18.68 -13.95 -18.27
C LEU A 133 17.33 -14.43 -17.72
N ILE A 134 16.74 -13.72 -16.75
CA ILE A 134 15.42 -14.03 -16.23
C ILE A 134 14.34 -13.86 -17.29
N ASN A 135 14.39 -12.78 -18.07
CA ASN A 135 13.45 -12.57 -19.18
C ASN A 135 13.56 -13.70 -20.21
N SER A 136 14.77 -14.18 -20.53
CA SER A 136 14.97 -15.34 -21.40
C SER A 136 14.40 -16.62 -20.78
N TRP A 137 14.65 -16.87 -19.50
CA TRP A 137 14.16 -18.05 -18.80
C TRP A 137 12.62 -18.08 -18.69
N VAL A 138 12.00 -16.96 -18.32
CA VAL A 138 10.53 -16.82 -18.27
C VAL A 138 9.93 -17.01 -19.65
N ARG A 139 10.57 -16.43 -20.68
CA ARG A 139 10.12 -16.55 -22.07
C ARG A 139 10.20 -18.00 -22.56
N GLU A 140 11.29 -18.69 -22.26
CA GLU A 140 11.47 -20.11 -22.57
C GLU A 140 10.43 -20.97 -21.83
N PHE A 141 10.20 -20.71 -20.54
CA PHE A 141 9.16 -21.36 -19.76
C PHE A 141 7.77 -21.17 -20.40
N ILE A 142 7.38 -19.94 -20.73
CA ILE A 142 6.09 -19.63 -21.35
C ILE A 142 5.98 -20.28 -22.73
N TYR A 143 7.00 -20.22 -23.58
CA TYR A 143 6.95 -20.80 -24.92
C TYR A 143 6.88 -22.32 -24.91
N ASN A 144 7.51 -22.97 -23.93
CA ASN A 144 7.48 -24.43 -23.75
C ASN A 144 6.11 -24.95 -23.28
N LEU A 145 5.20 -24.07 -22.80
CA LEU A 145 3.83 -24.47 -22.49
C LEU A 145 3.04 -24.77 -23.78
N SER A 146 2.08 -25.68 -23.68
CA SER A 146 1.12 -25.89 -24.77
C SER A 146 0.19 -24.69 -24.91
N ASP A 147 -0.31 -24.44 -26.12
CA ASP A 147 -1.23 -23.33 -26.38
C ASP A 147 -2.51 -23.42 -25.52
N THR A 148 -3.00 -24.62 -25.25
CA THR A 148 -4.11 -24.86 -24.33
C THR A 148 -3.80 -24.41 -22.89
N ILE A 149 -2.61 -24.73 -22.36
CA ILE A 149 -2.21 -24.31 -21.01
C ILE A 149 -2.01 -22.80 -20.96
N LYS A 150 -1.41 -22.19 -22.01
CA LYS A 150 -1.26 -20.74 -22.09
C LYS A 150 -2.63 -20.04 -22.04
N ALA A 151 -3.59 -20.48 -22.86
CA ALA A 151 -4.93 -19.92 -22.89
C ALA A 151 -5.64 -20.09 -21.54
N PHE A 152 -5.57 -21.28 -20.95
CA PHE A 152 -6.16 -21.57 -19.64
C PHE A 152 -5.53 -20.74 -18.51
N SER A 153 -4.19 -20.62 -18.45
CA SER A 153 -3.50 -19.81 -17.44
C SER A 153 -3.86 -18.33 -17.55
N ILE A 154 -4.02 -17.81 -18.78
CA ILE A 154 -4.46 -16.44 -19.02
C ILE A 154 -5.89 -16.25 -18.53
N LEU A 155 -6.80 -17.17 -18.87
CA LEU A 155 -8.19 -17.11 -18.40
C LEU A 155 -8.27 -17.17 -16.87
N LEU A 156 -7.61 -18.15 -16.25
CA LEU A 156 -7.55 -18.31 -14.79
C LEU A 156 -6.99 -17.06 -14.09
N LEU A 157 -5.92 -16.45 -14.62
CA LEU A 157 -5.34 -15.25 -14.03
C LEU A 157 -6.28 -14.04 -14.18
N THR A 158 -6.93 -13.92 -15.34
CA THR A 158 -7.90 -12.85 -15.62
C THR A 158 -9.09 -12.97 -14.69
N ASP A 159 -9.64 -14.18 -14.54
CA ASP A 159 -10.76 -14.45 -13.65
C ASP A 159 -10.41 -14.27 -12.18
N LEU A 160 -9.18 -14.59 -11.76
CA LEU A 160 -8.75 -14.41 -10.37
C LEU A 160 -8.43 -12.95 -10.03
N CYS A 161 -7.83 -12.19 -10.96
CA CYS A 161 -7.47 -10.79 -10.74
C CYS A 161 -8.64 -9.81 -10.92
N ILE A 162 -9.56 -10.12 -11.83
CA ILE A 162 -10.68 -9.24 -12.21
C ILE A 162 -12.01 -9.76 -11.66
N GLY A 163 -12.04 -11.03 -11.22
CA GLY A 163 -13.21 -11.74 -10.74
C GLY A 163 -14.12 -10.84 -9.93
N PHE A 164 -15.27 -10.53 -10.54
CA PHE A 164 -16.32 -9.63 -10.06
C PHE A 164 -17.05 -10.18 -8.83
N HIS A 165 -16.30 -10.66 -7.84
CA HIS A 165 -16.85 -11.45 -6.75
C HIS A 165 -17.61 -10.61 -5.73
N SER A 166 -17.35 -9.31 -5.64
CA SER A 166 -18.24 -8.35 -4.98
C SER A 166 -17.74 -6.90 -5.15
N PRO A 167 -18.63 -5.91 -5.37
CA PRO A 167 -18.31 -4.49 -5.20
C PRO A 167 -17.66 -4.20 -3.85
N HIS A 168 -18.03 -4.98 -2.82
CA HIS A 168 -17.46 -4.86 -1.48
C HIS A 168 -15.97 -5.25 -1.42
N GLY A 169 -15.52 -6.20 -2.24
CA GLY A 169 -14.10 -6.56 -2.32
C GLY A 169 -13.25 -5.40 -2.84
N TRP A 170 -13.75 -4.72 -3.88
CA TRP A 170 -13.12 -3.51 -4.42
C TRP A 170 -13.19 -2.34 -3.43
N GLU A 171 -14.28 -2.21 -2.70
CA GLU A 171 -14.43 -1.20 -1.65
C GLU A 171 -13.37 -1.37 -0.56
N LEU A 172 -13.14 -2.60 -0.09
CA LEU A 172 -12.11 -2.90 0.92
C LEU A 172 -10.70 -2.59 0.40
N ILE A 173 -10.37 -3.00 -0.83
CA ILE A 173 -9.07 -2.75 -1.44
C ILE A 173 -8.82 -1.25 -1.62
N ILE A 174 -9.78 -0.53 -2.22
CA ILE A 174 -9.67 0.91 -2.47
C ILE A 174 -9.64 1.67 -1.15
N SER A 175 -10.50 1.32 -0.18
CA SER A 175 -10.53 1.95 1.14
C SER A 175 -9.21 1.76 1.90
N SER A 176 -8.60 0.57 1.83
CA SER A 176 -7.28 0.32 2.44
C SER A 176 -6.21 1.21 1.83
N ILE A 177 -6.11 1.26 0.50
CA ILE A 177 -5.14 2.11 -0.21
C ILE A 177 -5.39 3.58 0.15
N TYR A 178 -6.65 4.02 0.12
CA TYR A 178 -7.04 5.39 0.40
C TYR A 178 -6.66 5.83 1.84
N LYS A 179 -6.79 4.91 2.80
CA LYS A 179 -6.36 5.11 4.19
C LYS A 179 -4.84 5.16 4.33
N ASP A 180 -4.10 4.31 3.62
CA ASP A 180 -2.63 4.28 3.67
C ASP A 180 -2.01 5.57 3.11
N PHE A 181 -2.69 6.23 2.16
CA PHE A 181 -2.31 7.55 1.67
C PHE A 181 -2.70 8.70 2.61
N GLY A 182 -3.41 8.44 3.72
CA GLY A 182 -3.77 9.44 4.72
C GLY A 182 -4.92 10.37 4.33
N PHE A 183 -5.70 10.03 3.32
CA PHE A 183 -6.87 10.82 2.91
C PHE A 183 -8.10 10.52 3.80
N SER A 184 -8.94 11.53 4.06
CA SER A 184 -10.20 11.33 4.80
C SER A 184 -11.19 10.53 3.98
N HIS A 185 -11.81 9.53 4.61
CA HIS A 185 -12.78 8.65 3.99
C HIS A 185 -13.91 9.44 3.31
N ASN A 186 -13.92 9.46 1.97
CA ASN A 186 -14.95 10.10 1.18
C ASN A 186 -15.73 9.03 0.40
N ASN A 187 -16.90 8.67 0.93
CA ASN A 187 -17.75 7.60 0.40
C ASN A 187 -18.14 7.83 -1.07
N GLN A 188 -18.26 9.09 -1.52
CA GLN A 188 -18.63 9.39 -2.91
C GLN A 188 -17.48 9.08 -3.87
N ILE A 189 -16.24 9.44 -3.51
CA ILE A 189 -15.06 9.15 -4.32
C ILE A 189 -14.78 7.64 -4.34
N ILE A 190 -14.89 6.98 -3.17
CA ILE A 190 -14.68 5.54 -3.05
C ILE A 190 -15.74 4.79 -3.86
N SER A 191 -17.02 5.13 -3.72
CA SER A 191 -18.10 4.50 -4.50
C SER A 191 -17.93 4.72 -6.00
N GLY A 192 -17.54 5.94 -6.41
CA GLY A 192 -17.20 6.25 -7.79
C GLY A 192 -16.10 5.33 -8.32
N LEU A 193 -14.97 5.25 -7.62
CA LEU A 193 -13.84 4.38 -8.00
C LEU A 193 -14.22 2.90 -8.01
N VAL A 194 -14.95 2.41 -7.01
CA VAL A 194 -15.43 1.02 -6.94
C VAL A 194 -16.31 0.68 -8.13
N SER A 195 -17.10 1.63 -8.65
CA SER A 195 -17.97 1.41 -9.80
C SER A 195 -17.24 1.47 -11.14
N THR A 196 -16.28 2.40 -11.31
CA THR A 196 -15.62 2.64 -12.60
C THR A 196 -14.35 1.84 -12.79
N PHE A 197 -13.55 1.69 -11.74
CA PHE A 197 -12.20 1.13 -11.83
C PHE A 197 -12.20 -0.35 -12.26
N PRO A 198 -13.07 -1.23 -11.74
CA PRO A 198 -13.10 -2.63 -12.17
C PRO A 198 -13.46 -2.78 -13.65
N VAL A 199 -14.39 -1.96 -14.14
CA VAL A 199 -14.83 -1.99 -15.54
C VAL A 199 -13.71 -1.51 -16.48
N ILE A 200 -13.01 -0.43 -16.11
CA ILE A 200 -11.87 0.07 -16.89
C ILE A 200 -10.74 -0.98 -16.89
N LEU A 201 -10.43 -1.56 -15.74
CA LEU A 201 -9.40 -2.59 -15.61
C LEU A 201 -9.74 -3.84 -16.45
N ASP A 202 -10.99 -4.29 -16.43
CA ASP A 202 -11.49 -5.40 -17.26
C ASP A 202 -11.29 -5.14 -18.76
N THR A 203 -11.69 -3.96 -19.24
CA THR A 203 -11.55 -3.62 -20.67
C THR A 203 -10.10 -3.53 -21.12
N ILE A 204 -9.21 -2.93 -20.29
CA ILE A 204 -7.78 -2.83 -20.59
C ILE A 204 -7.14 -4.21 -20.63
N LEU A 205 -7.47 -5.07 -19.65
CA LEU A 205 -6.90 -6.42 -19.57
C LEU A 205 -7.39 -7.29 -20.73
N LYS A 206 -8.68 -7.29 -21.06
CA LYS A 206 -9.22 -8.00 -22.24
C LYS A 206 -8.55 -7.53 -23.54
N TYR A 207 -8.39 -6.22 -23.72
CA TYR A 207 -7.69 -5.67 -24.88
C TYR A 207 -6.22 -6.12 -24.94
N TRP A 208 -5.52 -6.06 -23.81
CA TRP A 208 -4.12 -6.44 -23.75
C TRP A 208 -3.92 -7.94 -24.00
N ILE A 209 -4.78 -8.77 -23.43
CA ILE A 209 -4.83 -10.22 -23.69
C ILE A 209 -5.05 -10.47 -25.18
N PHE A 210 -6.09 -9.89 -25.78
CA PHE A 210 -6.36 -10.07 -27.22
C PHE A 210 -5.15 -9.69 -28.09
N ARG A 211 -4.49 -8.56 -27.78
CA ARG A 211 -3.30 -8.12 -28.50
C ARG A 211 -2.11 -9.05 -28.28
N TYR A 212 -1.94 -9.57 -27.07
CA TYR A 212 -0.87 -10.50 -26.72
C TYR A 212 -1.06 -11.85 -27.43
N LEU A 213 -2.25 -12.46 -27.33
CA LEU A 213 -2.58 -13.74 -27.95
C LEU A 213 -2.38 -13.67 -29.47
N ASN A 214 -2.87 -12.60 -30.12
CA ASN A 214 -2.67 -12.39 -31.56
C ASN A 214 -1.20 -12.26 -31.98
N ARG A 215 -0.34 -11.73 -31.11
CA ARG A 215 1.10 -11.63 -31.38
C ARG A 215 1.82 -12.97 -31.24
N VAL A 216 1.31 -13.86 -30.39
CA VAL A 216 1.94 -15.16 -30.11
C VAL A 216 1.50 -16.21 -31.13
N SER A 217 0.20 -16.40 -31.32
CA SER A 217 -0.33 -17.29 -32.36
C SER A 217 -1.83 -17.05 -32.61
N PRO A 218 -2.29 -17.00 -33.87
CA PRO A 218 -3.72 -16.94 -34.19
C PRO A 218 -4.52 -18.14 -33.65
N SER A 219 -3.91 -19.34 -33.57
CA SER A 219 -4.56 -20.55 -33.04
C SER A 219 -4.94 -20.40 -31.56
N LEU A 220 -4.13 -19.68 -30.80
CA LEU A 220 -4.33 -19.45 -29.37
C LEU A 220 -5.55 -18.56 -29.09
N VAL A 221 -5.84 -17.61 -29.99
CA VAL A 221 -7.02 -16.74 -29.92
C VAL A 221 -8.30 -17.55 -30.09
N VAL A 222 -8.30 -18.50 -31.03
CA VAL A 222 -9.46 -19.39 -31.26
C VAL A 222 -9.72 -20.28 -30.05
N ILE A 223 -8.66 -20.86 -29.47
CA ILE A 223 -8.76 -21.67 -28.26
C ILE A 223 -9.28 -20.82 -27.08
N TYR A 224 -8.75 -19.62 -26.90
CA TYR A 224 -9.18 -18.71 -25.85
C TYR A 224 -10.67 -18.33 -25.99
N HIS A 225 -11.14 -17.98 -27.20
CA HIS A 225 -12.57 -17.74 -27.41
C HIS A 225 -13.42 -18.98 -27.15
N SER A 226 -13.00 -20.17 -27.61
CA SER A 226 -13.73 -21.42 -27.34
C SER A 226 -13.80 -21.82 -25.86
N MET A 227 -12.87 -21.34 -25.04
CA MET A 227 -12.84 -21.60 -23.60
C MET A 227 -13.56 -20.52 -22.77
N ASN A 228 -13.72 -19.33 -23.35
CA ASN A 228 -14.35 -18.19 -22.70
C ASN A 228 -15.85 -18.07 -23.02
N ASP A 229 -16.29 -18.65 -24.15
CA ASP A 229 -17.70 -18.87 -24.49
C ASP A 229 -18.31 -20.02 -23.65
#